data_AF-A0AA43J411-F1
#
_entry.id   AF-A0AA43J411-F1
#
_cell.length_a   1.000
_cell.length_b   1.000
_cell.length_c   1.000
_cell.angle_alpha   90.00
_cell.angle_beta   90.00
_cell.angle_gamma   90.00
#
_symmetry.space_group_name_H-M   'P 1'
#
loop_
_entity.id
_entity.type
_entity.pdbx_description
1 polymer ?
#
loop_
_entity_poly.entity_id
_entity_poly.type
_entity_poly.pdbx_seq_one_letter_code
_entity_poly.pdbx_strand_id
1 'polypeptide(L)'
;MADGNPHAAPPRIETVRFHADGGIARALAEDIVAHVSRCLVVPCRLDASPWDIRPVRLGGRDQVDADGLLASLASCAPGVIQVGLTGLDIGLPIFTFVFGRAMRGGHAAVVSLARLRPEHYGLAADADVLLRRAVTEILHELGHVVGLGHCNDFNCIMHFAPKVESIDVRGGDFCTACAASLPPDVFSPLHG
;
A
#
# COMPACT_ATOMS: atom_id res chain seq x y z
N MET A 1 30.52 -9.90 0.18
CA MET A 1 30.46 -10.65 1.44
C MET A 1 29.25 -10.11 2.19
N ALA A 2 28.15 -10.86 2.21
CA ALA A 2 26.99 -10.60 3.03
C ALA A 2 26.57 -11.96 3.57
N ASP A 3 27.19 -12.34 4.69
CA ASP A 3 26.83 -13.53 5.45
C ASP A 3 25.55 -13.21 6.23
N GLY A 4 24.40 -13.38 5.58
CA GLY A 4 23.11 -13.34 6.23
C GLY A 4 22.76 -14.74 6.75
N ASN A 5 22.77 -14.92 8.07
CA ASN A 5 22.25 -16.14 8.70
C ASN A 5 20.76 -16.30 8.34
N PRO A 6 20.35 -17.35 7.60
CA PRO A 6 18.97 -17.55 7.16
C PRO A 6 17.98 -17.84 8.30
N HIS A 7 18.45 -17.88 9.56
CA HIS A 7 17.65 -18.14 10.75
C HIS A 7 17.50 -16.94 11.70
N ALA A 8 17.96 -15.74 11.32
CA ALA A 8 17.63 -14.55 12.11
C ALA A 8 16.12 -14.30 12.05
N ALA A 9 15.47 -14.20 13.22
CA ALA A 9 14.07 -13.79 13.28
C ALA A 9 13.90 -12.43 12.56
N PRO A 10 12.81 -12.22 11.80
CA PRO A 10 12.58 -10.94 11.15
C PRO A 10 12.58 -9.82 12.20
N PRO A 11 13.14 -8.64 11.88
CA PRO A 11 13.17 -7.53 12.81
C PRO A 11 11.75 -7.15 13.22
N ARG A 12 11.56 -6.81 14.49
CA ARG A 12 10.30 -6.24 14.97
C ARG A 12 10.03 -4.94 14.21
N ILE A 13 8.82 -4.78 13.72
CA ILE A 13 8.40 -3.55 13.04
C ILE A 13 8.17 -2.48 14.10
N GLU A 14 8.85 -1.34 13.95
CA GLU A 14 8.83 -0.22 14.88
C GLU A 14 8.08 0.98 14.32
N THR A 15 8.02 1.13 12.98
CA THR A 15 7.35 2.28 12.35
C THR A 15 6.99 2.00 10.89
N VAL A 16 5.94 2.67 10.41
CA VAL A 16 5.61 2.75 8.99
C VAL A 16 5.89 4.16 8.49
N ARG A 17 6.78 4.29 7.51
CA ARG A 17 7.14 5.56 6.89
C ARG A 17 6.49 5.66 5.52
N PHE A 18 5.79 6.76 5.30
CA PHE A 18 5.11 7.08 4.07
C PHE A 18 5.91 8.09 3.27
N HIS A 19 5.90 7.92 1.96
CA HIS A 19 6.48 8.81 0.97
C HIS A 19 5.38 9.18 -0.03
N ALA A 20 5.40 10.40 -0.56
CA ALA A 20 4.42 10.82 -1.56
C ALA A 20 5.09 11.48 -2.76
N ASP A 21 4.59 11.17 -3.96
CA ASP A 21 4.98 11.82 -5.23
C ASP A 21 3.76 12.09 -6.15
N GLY A 22 4.05 12.40 -7.42
CA GLY A 22 3.04 12.33 -8.49
C GLY A 22 1.95 13.40 -8.36
N GLY A 23 2.26 14.52 -7.73
CA GLY A 23 1.31 15.63 -7.53
C GLY A 23 0.27 15.37 -6.44
N ILE A 24 0.44 14.36 -5.58
CA ILE A 24 -0.42 14.19 -4.40
C ILE A 24 -0.23 15.42 -3.49
N ALA A 25 -1.33 16.14 -3.24
CA ALA A 25 -1.35 17.24 -2.29
C ALA A 25 -0.96 16.74 -0.90
N ARG A 26 -0.07 17.47 -0.22
CA ARG A 26 0.42 17.06 1.11
C ARG A 26 -0.70 16.81 2.12
N ALA A 27 -1.73 17.66 2.14
CA ALA A 27 -2.89 17.49 3.01
C ALA A 27 -3.59 16.14 2.79
N LEU A 28 -3.78 15.71 1.54
CA LEU A 28 -4.37 14.41 1.22
C LEU A 28 -3.48 13.25 1.71
N ALA A 29 -2.16 13.35 1.54
CA ALA A 29 -1.24 12.34 2.05
C ALA A 29 -1.29 12.26 3.59
N GLU A 30 -1.35 13.40 4.27
CA GLU A 30 -1.48 13.48 5.73
C GLU A 30 -2.81 12.87 6.21
N ASP A 31 -3.92 13.14 5.52
CA ASP A 31 -5.22 12.57 5.83
C ASP A 31 -5.23 11.05 5.65
N ILE A 32 -4.65 10.53 4.56
CA ILE A 32 -4.51 9.08 4.32
C ILE A 32 -3.70 8.45 5.46
N VAL A 33 -2.53 9.01 5.79
CA VAL A 33 -1.67 8.49 6.86
C VAL A 33 -2.38 8.52 8.22
N ALA A 34 -3.18 9.55 8.49
CA ALA A 34 -3.96 9.66 9.72
C ALA A 34 -5.13 8.67 9.82
N HIS A 35 -5.62 8.14 8.70
CA HIS A 35 -6.63 7.07 8.71
C HIS A 35 -5.99 5.70 8.84
N VAL A 36 -4.92 5.43 8.08
CA VAL A 36 -4.16 4.17 8.18
C VAL A 36 -3.59 3.98 9.58
N SER A 37 -3.11 5.04 10.23
CA SER A 37 -2.54 4.98 11.58
C SER A 37 -3.53 4.51 12.65
N ARG A 38 -4.84 4.59 12.41
CA ARG A 38 -5.86 4.08 13.36
C ARG A 38 -5.97 2.55 13.32
N CYS A 39 -5.52 1.94 12.23
CA CYS A 39 -5.50 0.50 12.05
C CYS A 39 -4.19 -0.14 12.52
N LEU A 40 -3.19 0.67 12.87
CA LEU A 40 -1.84 0.22 13.23
C LEU A 40 -1.48 0.66 14.65
N VAL A 41 -0.78 -0.19 15.39
CA VAL A 41 -0.27 0.15 16.74
C VAL A 41 1.13 0.75 16.68
N VAL A 42 1.80 0.67 15.54
CA VAL A 42 3.10 1.30 15.29
C VAL A 42 2.93 2.73 14.76
N PRO A 43 3.84 3.66 15.13
CA PRO A 43 3.83 5.01 14.59
C PRO A 43 3.89 5.05 13.07
N CYS A 44 2.95 5.78 12.47
CA CYS A 44 2.98 6.16 11.07
C CYS A 44 3.56 7.57 10.91
N ARG A 45 4.43 7.77 9.91
CA ARG A 45 5.11 9.04 9.66
C ARG A 45 5.12 9.34 8.17
N LEU A 46 4.58 10.48 7.76
CA LEU A 46 4.80 10.99 6.40
C LEU A 46 6.16 11.70 6.34
N ASP A 47 7.01 11.30 5.40
CA ASP A 47 8.29 11.97 5.18
C ASP A 47 8.06 13.43 4.72
N ALA A 48 8.95 14.32 5.14
CA ALA A 48 8.89 15.72 4.77
C ALA A 48 9.48 15.95 3.37
N SER A 49 10.40 15.09 2.95
CA SER A 49 11.05 15.17 1.66
C SER A 49 10.16 14.53 0.60
N PRO A 50 10.07 15.11 -0.62
CA PRO A 50 9.45 14.44 -1.74
C PRO A 50 10.14 13.11 -2.00
N TRP A 51 9.36 12.11 -2.43
CA TRP A 51 9.91 10.86 -2.92
C TRP A 51 10.55 11.13 -4.30
N ASP A 52 11.81 11.57 -4.29
CA ASP A 52 12.53 11.95 -5.52
C ASP A 52 13.02 10.71 -6.27
N ILE A 53 12.14 10.14 -7.08
CA ILE A 53 12.45 9.02 -7.97
C ILE A 53 12.40 9.50 -9.41
N ARG A 54 13.21 8.85 -10.26
CA ARG A 54 13.03 8.87 -11.71
C ARG A 54 12.25 7.62 -12.12
N PRO A 55 10.90 7.68 -12.18
CA PRO A 55 10.09 6.52 -12.51
C PRO A 55 10.39 6.00 -13.92
N VAL A 56 10.53 4.68 -14.05
CA VAL A 56 10.67 4.03 -15.34
C VAL A 56 9.28 3.79 -15.92
N ARG A 57 9.02 4.29 -17.14
CA ARG A 57 7.75 4.03 -17.81
C ARG A 57 7.73 2.67 -18.49
N LEU A 58 6.58 2.03 -18.51
CA LEU A 58 6.33 0.83 -19.30
C LEU A 58 6.25 1.19 -20.79
N GLY A 59 6.99 0.46 -21.63
CA GLY A 59 7.01 0.68 -23.07
C GLY A 59 5.61 0.60 -23.69
N GLY A 60 5.24 1.61 -24.48
CA GLY A 60 3.94 1.67 -25.17
C GLY A 60 2.73 1.97 -24.26
N ARG A 61 2.95 2.30 -22.98
CA ARG A 61 1.89 2.61 -22.01
C ARG A 61 2.21 3.95 -21.32
N ASP A 62 1.16 4.67 -20.92
CA ASP A 62 1.31 5.85 -20.07
C ASP A 62 1.27 5.46 -18.59
N GLN A 63 2.11 4.47 -18.23
CA GLN A 63 2.15 3.88 -16.90
C GLN A 63 3.60 3.72 -16.44
N VAL A 64 3.79 3.83 -15.14
CA VAL A 64 5.06 3.60 -14.45
C VAL A 64 5.16 2.13 -14.03
N ASP A 65 6.37 1.58 -14.08
CA ASP A 65 6.67 0.24 -13.57
C ASP A 65 6.55 0.19 -12.04
N ALA A 66 5.56 -0.56 -11.55
CA ALA A 66 5.30 -0.72 -10.12
C ALA A 66 6.46 -1.43 -9.40
N ASP A 67 7.14 -2.40 -10.05
CA ASP A 67 8.27 -3.10 -9.43
C ASP A 67 9.49 -2.16 -9.33
N GLY A 68 9.69 -1.27 -10.32
CA GLY A 68 10.71 -0.23 -10.27
C GLY A 68 10.49 0.79 -9.15
N LEU A 69 9.25 1.24 -8.95
CA LEU A 69 8.89 2.09 -7.81
C LEU A 69 9.11 1.39 -6.47
N LEU A 70 8.64 0.15 -6.34
CA LEU A 70 8.83 -0.64 -5.13
C LEU A 70 10.31 -0.83 -4.79
N ALA A 71 11.15 -1.11 -5.79
CA ALA A 71 12.59 -1.26 -5.61
C ALA A 71 13.26 0.02 -5.10
N SER A 72 12.74 1.21 -5.43
CA SER A 72 13.27 2.47 -4.92
C SER A 72 13.04 2.66 -3.41
N LEU A 73 12.05 1.97 -2.84
CA LEU A 73 11.77 1.95 -1.39
C LEU A 73 12.55 0.85 -0.65
N ALA A 74 13.27 -0.01 -1.37
CA ALA A 74 13.87 -1.20 -0.78
C ALA A 74 15.05 -0.90 0.17
N SER A 75 15.59 0.32 0.17
CA SER A 75 16.58 0.74 1.16
C SER A 75 15.90 0.99 2.51
N CYS A 76 16.10 0.08 3.46
CA CYS A 76 15.43 0.17 4.75
C CYS A 76 16.37 -0.06 5.93
N ALA A 77 16.25 0.81 6.92
CA ALA A 77 16.70 0.48 8.26
C ALA A 77 15.84 -0.68 8.80
N PRO A 78 16.42 -1.62 9.57
CA PRO A 78 15.64 -2.67 10.23
C PRO A 78 14.47 -2.08 11.02
N GLY A 79 13.32 -2.77 11.00
CA GLY A 79 12.12 -2.36 11.74
C GLY A 79 11.30 -1.23 11.10
N VAL A 80 11.65 -0.76 9.90
CA VAL A 80 10.85 0.24 9.16
C VAL A 80 10.15 -0.43 7.99
N ILE A 81 8.84 -0.19 7.84
CA ILE A 81 8.12 -0.44 6.59
C ILE A 81 8.02 0.86 5.80
N GLN A 82 8.38 0.83 4.52
CA GLN A 82 8.23 1.96 3.60
C GLN A 82 6.95 1.83 2.78
N VAL A 83 6.17 2.89 2.68
CA VAL A 83 4.96 2.94 1.84
C VAL A 83 5.07 4.14 0.90
N GLY A 84 5.16 3.89 -0.40
CA GLY A 84 5.11 4.93 -1.42
C GLY A 84 3.67 5.19 -1.87
N LEU A 85 3.23 6.44 -1.84
CA LEU A 85 1.99 6.90 -2.43
C LEU A 85 2.30 7.66 -3.71
N THR A 86 1.70 7.26 -4.82
CA THR A 86 1.92 7.93 -6.11
C THR A 86 0.64 8.38 -6.78
N GLY A 87 0.65 9.58 -7.36
CA GLY A 87 -0.43 10.05 -8.24
C GLY A 87 -0.34 9.50 -9.66
N LEU A 88 0.75 8.80 -10.01
CA LEU A 88 0.99 8.24 -11.33
C LEU A 88 0.28 6.89 -11.50
N ASP A 89 -0.20 6.60 -12.70
CA ASP A 89 -0.76 5.28 -13.01
C ASP A 89 0.36 4.24 -13.09
N ILE A 90 0.20 3.11 -12.39
CA ILE A 90 1.22 2.08 -12.26
C ILE A 90 0.75 0.77 -12.89
N GLY A 91 1.70 -0.01 -13.38
CA GLY A 91 1.42 -1.31 -13.95
C GLY A 91 2.58 -2.28 -13.77
N LEU A 92 2.29 -3.52 -14.14
CA LEU A 92 3.29 -4.56 -14.33
C LEU A 92 3.26 -4.97 -15.81
N PRO A 93 4.36 -5.50 -16.37
CA PRO A 93 4.41 -5.91 -17.78
C PRO A 93 3.29 -6.89 -18.18
N ILE A 94 2.85 -7.74 -17.25
CA ILE A 94 1.86 -8.81 -17.47
C ILE A 94 0.40 -8.32 -17.27
N PHE A 95 0.20 -7.22 -16.51
CA PHE A 95 -1.14 -6.74 -16.12
C PHE A 95 -1.49 -5.41 -16.80
N THR A 96 -2.78 -5.16 -17.00
CA THR A 96 -3.31 -3.90 -17.56
C THR A 96 -3.03 -2.69 -16.65
N PHE A 97 -3.01 -2.90 -15.33
CA PHE A 97 -2.58 -1.97 -14.29
C PHE A 97 -2.54 -2.71 -12.96
N VAL A 98 -2.05 -2.05 -11.92
CA VAL A 98 -2.26 -2.46 -10.51
C VAL A 98 -2.59 -1.22 -9.68
N PHE A 99 -3.36 -1.38 -8.61
CA PHE A 99 -3.60 -0.29 -7.66
C PHE A 99 -2.44 -0.16 -6.68
N GLY A 100 -1.83 -1.28 -6.32
CA GLY A 100 -0.67 -1.33 -5.45
C GLY A 100 0.24 -2.51 -5.76
N ARG A 101 1.37 -2.54 -5.06
CA ARG A 101 2.34 -3.62 -5.11
C ARG A 101 3.16 -3.64 -3.83
N ALA A 102 3.34 -4.82 -3.24
CA ALA A 102 4.14 -5.02 -2.04
C ALA A 102 5.21 -6.09 -2.18
N MET A 103 6.27 -5.94 -1.37
CA MET A 103 7.21 -7.02 -1.07
C MET A 103 6.55 -7.95 -0.04
N ARG A 104 6.07 -9.12 -0.47
CA ARG A 104 5.41 -10.07 0.43
C ARG A 104 6.39 -10.59 1.49
N GLY A 105 6.05 -10.41 2.78
CA GLY A 105 6.96 -10.75 3.88
C GLY A 105 8.22 -9.88 3.94
N GLY A 106 8.16 -8.67 3.38
CA GLY A 106 9.28 -7.74 3.27
C GLY A 106 9.06 -6.46 4.07
N HIS A 107 9.44 -5.32 3.48
CA HIS A 107 9.49 -4.03 4.18
C HIS A 107 9.08 -2.84 3.29
N ALA A 108 8.46 -3.08 2.14
CA ALA A 108 8.05 -2.03 1.23
C ALA A 108 6.73 -2.34 0.52
N ALA A 109 5.95 -1.29 0.28
CA ALA A 109 4.76 -1.28 -0.53
C ALA A 109 4.65 0.03 -1.32
N VAL A 110 3.95 0.00 -2.46
CA VAL A 110 3.54 1.19 -3.22
C VAL A 110 2.06 1.11 -3.54
N VAL A 111 1.37 2.25 -3.46
CA VAL A 111 -0.04 2.40 -3.85
C VAL A 111 -0.18 3.61 -4.77
N SER A 112 -0.87 3.42 -5.89
CA SER A 112 -1.24 4.47 -6.83
C SER A 112 -2.65 4.98 -6.57
N LEU A 113 -2.80 6.29 -6.48
CA LEU A 113 -4.09 6.96 -6.39
C LEU A 113 -4.73 7.19 -7.77
N ALA A 114 -3.98 7.00 -8.87
CA ALA A 114 -4.42 7.39 -10.22
C ALA A 114 -5.74 6.74 -10.62
N ARG A 115 -5.90 5.45 -10.32
CA ARG A 115 -7.11 4.67 -10.60
C ARG A 115 -8.03 4.52 -9.39
N LEU A 116 -7.70 5.12 -8.24
CA LEU A 116 -8.62 5.19 -7.09
C LEU A 116 -9.54 6.40 -7.19
N ARG A 117 -9.11 7.43 -7.93
CA ARG A 117 -9.86 8.65 -8.23
C ARG A 117 -11.13 8.36 -9.04
N PRO A 118 -12.33 8.74 -8.56
CA PRO A 118 -13.56 8.67 -9.34
C PRO A 118 -13.45 9.33 -10.72
N GLU A 119 -12.66 10.40 -10.83
CA GLU A 119 -12.44 11.18 -12.05
C GLU A 119 -11.79 10.35 -13.16
N HIS A 120 -11.00 9.32 -12.82
CA HIS A 120 -10.44 8.38 -13.79
C HIS A 120 -11.53 7.65 -14.59
N TYR A 121 -12.72 7.51 -13.99
CA TYR A 121 -13.87 6.83 -14.55
C TYR A 121 -14.95 7.80 -15.06
N GLY A 122 -14.62 9.08 -15.19
CA GLY A 122 -15.56 10.11 -15.65
C GLY A 122 -16.63 10.51 -14.63
N LEU A 123 -16.43 10.17 -13.35
CA LEU A 123 -17.30 10.57 -12.25
C LEU A 123 -16.84 11.91 -11.66
N ALA A 124 -17.73 12.55 -10.89
CA ALA A 124 -17.36 13.73 -10.12
C ALA A 124 -16.34 13.37 -9.04
N ALA A 125 -15.44 14.31 -8.73
CA ALA A 125 -14.50 14.16 -7.64
C ALA A 125 -15.23 13.94 -6.30
N ASP A 126 -14.80 12.92 -5.56
CA ASP A 126 -15.31 12.58 -4.25
C ASP A 126 -14.13 12.21 -3.34
N ALA A 127 -13.80 13.12 -2.42
CA ALA A 127 -12.66 13.00 -1.53
C ALA A 127 -12.82 11.83 -0.54
N ASP A 128 -14.04 11.58 -0.07
CA ASP A 128 -14.32 10.51 0.88
C ASP A 128 -14.19 9.14 0.22
N VAL A 129 -14.65 9.01 -1.03
CA VAL A 129 -14.45 7.80 -1.85
C VAL A 129 -12.96 7.56 -2.10
N LEU A 130 -12.21 8.58 -2.53
CA LEU A 130 -10.78 8.45 -2.76
C LEU A 130 -10.04 8.03 -1.49
N LEU A 131 -10.35 8.68 -0.36
CA LEU A 131 -9.73 8.39 0.92
C LEU A 131 -10.01 6.95 1.37
N ARG A 132 -11.28 6.51 1.31
CA ARG A 132 -11.64 5.12 1.65
C ARG A 132 -10.87 4.11 0.80
N ARG A 133 -10.88 4.29 -0.52
CA ARG A 133 -10.16 3.41 -1.46
C ARG A 133 -8.66 3.37 -1.19
N ALA A 134 -8.04 4.53 -0.95
CA ALA A 134 -6.62 4.63 -0.64
C ALA A 134 -6.27 3.87 0.65
N VAL A 135 -7.05 4.06 1.72
CA VAL A 135 -6.84 3.36 2.99
C VAL A 135 -7.00 1.86 2.81
N THR A 136 -8.07 1.41 2.14
CA THR A 136 -8.31 -0.01 1.87
C THR A 136 -7.13 -0.66 1.14
N GLU A 137 -6.63 -0.01 0.08
CA GLU A 137 -5.54 -0.60 -0.71
C GLU A 137 -4.19 -0.52 0.00
N ILE A 138 -3.92 0.52 0.79
CA ILE A 138 -2.73 0.57 1.63
C ILE A 138 -2.75 -0.57 2.66
N LEU A 139 -3.89 -0.82 3.30
CA LEU A 139 -4.03 -1.93 4.24
C LEU A 139 -3.88 -3.29 3.55
N HIS A 140 -4.36 -3.44 2.32
CA HIS A 140 -4.13 -4.63 1.49
C HIS A 140 -2.64 -4.88 1.27
N GLU A 141 -1.92 -3.86 0.79
CA GLU A 141 -0.49 -4.00 0.53
C GLU A 141 0.33 -4.19 1.82
N LEU A 142 -0.05 -3.55 2.93
CA LEU A 142 0.57 -3.81 4.24
C LEU A 142 0.30 -5.23 4.74
N GLY A 143 -0.90 -5.79 4.45
CA GLY A 143 -1.20 -7.20 4.69
C GLY A 143 -0.23 -8.13 3.94
N HIS A 144 0.07 -7.82 2.68
CA HIS A 144 1.11 -8.51 1.93
C HIS A 144 2.50 -8.33 2.56
N VAL A 145 2.88 -7.11 2.96
CA VAL A 145 4.16 -6.84 3.64
C VAL A 145 4.35 -7.75 4.86
N VAL A 146 3.31 -7.95 5.67
CA VAL A 146 3.37 -8.86 6.83
C VAL A 146 3.10 -10.33 6.50
N GLY A 147 3.03 -10.69 5.22
CA GLY A 147 3.09 -12.07 4.73
C GLY A 147 1.77 -12.69 4.26
N LEU A 148 0.63 -11.99 4.42
CA LEU A 148 -0.67 -12.51 3.97
C LEU A 148 -0.67 -12.67 2.45
N GLY A 149 -1.38 -13.70 1.98
CA GLY A 149 -1.74 -13.86 0.57
C GLY A 149 -3.12 -13.29 0.29
N HIS A 150 -3.57 -13.41 -0.96
CA HIS A 150 -4.96 -13.07 -1.29
C HIS A 150 -5.96 -13.98 -0.56
N CYS A 151 -7.12 -13.42 -0.24
CA CYS A 151 -8.24 -14.10 0.41
C CYS A 151 -9.38 -14.36 -0.58
N ASN A 152 -10.09 -15.48 -0.40
CA ASN A 152 -11.26 -15.83 -1.20
C ASN A 152 -12.56 -15.17 -0.69
N ASP A 153 -12.54 -14.55 0.49
CA ASP A 153 -13.66 -13.77 1.01
C ASP A 153 -13.73 -12.42 0.29
N PHE A 154 -14.81 -12.20 -0.47
CA PHE A 154 -15.02 -10.99 -1.26
C PHE A 154 -15.14 -9.71 -0.43
N ASN A 155 -15.47 -9.82 0.86
CA ASN A 155 -15.59 -8.67 1.76
C ASN A 155 -14.27 -8.31 2.44
N CYS A 156 -13.28 -9.20 2.39
CA CYS A 156 -11.99 -9.01 3.05
C CYS A 156 -11.09 -8.03 2.29
N ILE A 157 -10.39 -7.14 3.00
CA ILE A 157 -9.32 -6.30 2.45
C ILE A 157 -8.35 -7.11 1.59
N MET A 158 -8.00 -8.33 2.01
CA MET A 158 -7.04 -9.18 1.29
C MET A 158 -7.61 -9.86 0.03
N HIS A 159 -8.87 -9.62 -0.35
CA HIS A 159 -9.37 -10.10 -1.63
C HIS A 159 -8.56 -9.52 -2.80
N PHE A 160 -8.58 -10.12 -3.99
CA PHE A 160 -7.92 -9.55 -5.18
C PHE A 160 -8.86 -8.59 -5.94
N ALA A 161 -8.36 -7.40 -6.35
CA ALA A 161 -9.19 -6.32 -6.94
C ALA A 161 -8.80 -6.11 -8.40
N PRO A 162 -9.53 -6.72 -9.36
CA PRO A 162 -9.27 -6.46 -10.77
C PRO A 162 -9.78 -5.08 -11.23
N LYS A 163 -10.64 -4.43 -10.44
CA LYS A 163 -11.29 -3.16 -10.77
C LYS A 163 -11.68 -2.40 -9.50
N VAL A 164 -11.96 -1.10 -9.63
CA VAL A 164 -12.17 -0.22 -8.46
C VAL A 164 -13.44 -0.57 -7.69
N GLU A 165 -14.46 -1.09 -8.37
CA GLU A 165 -15.69 -1.56 -7.75
C GLU A 165 -15.43 -2.75 -6.83
N SER A 166 -14.38 -3.53 -7.09
CA SER A 166 -13.95 -4.61 -6.19
C SER A 166 -13.28 -4.08 -4.92
N ILE A 167 -12.76 -2.85 -4.94
CA ILE A 167 -12.29 -2.16 -3.72
C ILE A 167 -13.50 -1.63 -2.96
N ASP A 168 -14.47 -1.01 -3.67
CA ASP A 168 -15.69 -0.47 -3.05
C ASP A 168 -16.55 -1.53 -2.34
N VAL A 169 -16.51 -2.77 -2.81
CA VAL A 169 -17.23 -3.91 -2.19
C VAL A 169 -16.53 -4.41 -0.91
N ARG A 170 -15.20 -4.24 -0.78
CA ARG A 170 -14.49 -4.67 0.43
C ARG A 170 -14.92 -3.76 1.57
N GLY A 171 -15.38 -4.36 2.66
CA GLY A 171 -15.95 -3.64 3.81
C GLY A 171 -14.93 -2.88 4.66
N GLY A 172 -13.76 -2.52 4.12
CA GLY A 172 -12.70 -1.83 4.87
C GLY A 172 -12.02 -2.65 5.95
N ASP A 173 -12.36 -3.94 6.10
CA ASP A 173 -11.88 -4.80 7.19
C ASP A 173 -11.23 -6.10 6.69
N PHE A 174 -10.34 -6.65 7.52
CA PHE A 174 -9.84 -8.02 7.36
C PHE A 174 -10.90 -9.01 7.88
N CYS A 175 -11.17 -10.09 7.14
CA CYS A 175 -12.01 -11.17 7.66
C CYS A 175 -11.37 -11.83 8.89
N THR A 176 -12.16 -12.56 9.69
CA THR A 176 -11.69 -13.18 10.94
C THR A 176 -10.41 -14.01 10.77
N ALA A 177 -10.28 -14.74 9.66
CA ALA A 177 -9.10 -15.57 9.40
C ALA A 177 -7.85 -14.74 9.08
N CYS A 178 -7.99 -13.69 8.26
CA CYS A 178 -6.88 -12.78 7.96
C CYS A 178 -6.48 -11.97 9.20
N ALA A 179 -7.45 -11.46 9.95
CA ALA A 179 -7.22 -10.72 11.18
C ALA A 179 -6.46 -11.55 12.23
N ALA A 180 -6.81 -12.84 12.39
CA ALA A 180 -6.10 -13.76 13.28
C ALA A 180 -4.65 -14.04 12.85
N SER A 181 -4.30 -13.76 11.59
CA SER A 181 -2.95 -13.93 11.04
C SER A 181 -2.12 -12.65 11.06
N LEU A 182 -2.71 -11.50 11.44
CA LEU A 182 -1.98 -10.23 11.51
C LEU A 182 -1.10 -10.19 12.75
N PRO A 183 0.13 -9.62 12.65
CA PRO A 183 0.98 -9.39 13.81
C PRO A 183 0.34 -8.35 14.74
N PRO A 184 -0.01 -8.72 15.98
CA PRO A 184 -0.74 -7.84 16.91
C PRO A 184 0.13 -6.69 17.44
N ASP A 185 1.45 -6.77 17.27
CA ASP A 185 2.38 -5.68 17.58
C ASP A 185 2.55 -4.68 16.42
N VAL A 186 1.80 -4.85 15.33
CA VAL A 186 1.76 -3.94 14.17
C VAL A 186 0.36 -3.47 13.86
N PHE A 187 -0.61 -4.39 13.82
CA PHE A 187 -2.01 -4.08 13.56
C PHE A 187 -2.82 -3.99 14.85
N SER A 188 -3.68 -2.97 14.93
CA SER A 188 -4.66 -2.88 16.00
C SER A 188 -5.68 -4.01 15.84
N PRO A 189 -6.18 -4.61 16.94
CA PRO A 189 -7.37 -5.46 16.85
C PRO A 189 -8.48 -4.65 16.19
N LEU A 190 -8.93 -5.07 15.01
CA LEU A 190 -10.12 -4.48 14.43
C LEU A 190 -11.29 -4.85 15.34
N HIS A 191 -11.76 -3.88 16.12
CA HIS A 191 -13.03 -4.00 16.82
C HIS A 191 -14.12 -3.85 15.76
N GLY A 192 -14.80 -4.96 15.47
CA GLY A 192 -16.04 -4.96 14.68
C GLY A 192 -17.16 -4.19 15.38
#